data_AF-A0A955M4I9-F1
#
_entry.id   AF-A0A955M4I9-F1
#
_cell.length_a   1.000
_cell.length_b   1.000
_cell.length_c   1.000
_cell.angle_alpha   90.00
_cell.angle_beta   90.00
_cell.angle_gamma   90.00
#
_symmetry.space_group_name_H-M   'P 1'
#
loop_
_entity.id
_entity.type
_entity.pdbx_description
1 polymer ?
#
loop_
_entity_poly.entity_id
_entity_poly.type
_entity_poly.pdbx_seq_one_letter_code
_entity_poly.pdbx_strand_id
1 'polypeptide(L)' 'LRCLPLNDSMTAFGSNRDRHENLGDGQIGADGFRRILGAPALQDLPVILEVPGLEGNGPDLENMARARRFHEEGLELRGA' A
#
# COMPACT_ATOMS: atom_id res chain seq x y z
N LEU A 1 15.21 7.80 3.57
CA LEU A 1 14.44 6.86 2.72
C LEU A 1 14.45 7.40 1.29
N ARG A 2 14.45 6.54 0.26
CA ARG A 2 14.55 6.97 -1.17
C ARG A 2 13.32 6.59 -2.01
N CYS A 3 12.72 5.45 -1.72
CA CYS A 3 11.44 5.00 -2.26
C CYS A 3 10.74 4.13 -1.22
N LEU A 4 9.45 3.86 -1.45
CA LEU A 4 8.65 2.92 -0.67
C LEU A 4 8.04 1.87 -1.62
N PRO A 5 8.45 0.60 -1.55
CA PRO A 5 7.64 -0.48 -2.10
C PRO A 5 6.35 -0.58 -1.29
N LEU A 6 5.21 -0.51 -1.97
CA LEU A 6 3.89 -0.54 -1.36
C LEU A 6 3.15 -1.78 -1.86
N ASN A 7 3.24 -2.85 -1.07
CA ASN A 7 2.64 -4.15 -1.36
C ASN A 7 1.85 -4.57 -0.13
N ASP A 8 0.67 -5.17 -0.31
CA ASP A 8 0.01 -5.86 0.80
C ASP A 8 0.66 -7.22 1.02
N SER A 9 0.42 -7.84 2.17
CA SER A 9 0.93 -9.18 2.46
C SER A 9 -0.17 -10.22 2.36
N MET A 10 0.04 -11.24 1.53
CA MET A 10 -0.84 -12.41 1.48
C MET A 10 -0.75 -13.25 2.76
N THR A 11 0.31 -13.09 3.56
CA THR A 11 0.62 -13.98 4.70
C THR A 11 0.63 -13.25 6.03
N ALA A 12 0.41 -13.99 7.12
CA ALA A 12 0.39 -13.43 8.46
C ALA A 12 1.73 -12.77 8.87
N PHE A 13 1.66 -11.80 9.78
CA PHE A 13 2.82 -11.16 10.37
C PHE A 13 3.78 -12.20 10.98
N GLY A 14 5.08 -12.04 10.73
CA GLY A 14 6.12 -12.94 11.23
C GLY A 14 6.24 -14.27 10.48
N SER A 15 5.54 -14.46 9.36
CA SER A 15 5.60 -15.68 8.55
C SER A 15 6.96 -15.94 7.88
N ASN A 16 7.79 -14.91 7.72
CA ASN A 16 9.00 -14.91 6.90
C ASN A 16 8.75 -15.38 5.46
N ARG A 17 7.58 -15.03 4.90
CA ARG A 17 7.21 -15.30 3.51
C ARG A 17 7.06 -14.00 2.75
N ASP A 18 7.72 -13.94 1.60
CA ASP A 18 7.63 -12.83 0.66
C ASP A 18 6.56 -13.14 -0.39
N ARG A 19 5.31 -12.80 -0.07
CA ARG A 19 4.12 -13.05 -0.89
C ARG A 19 3.26 -11.80 -0.89
N HIS A 20 3.35 -11.05 -1.97
CA HIS A 20 2.61 -9.81 -2.17
C HIS A 20 1.14 -10.08 -2.49
N GLU A 21 0.29 -9.16 -2.08
CA GLU A 21 -1.13 -9.10 -2.41
C GLU A 21 -1.50 -7.68 -2.87
N ASN A 22 -2.61 -7.58 -3.63
CA ASN A 22 -3.22 -6.32 -4.02
C ASN A 22 -3.56 -5.45 -2.81
N LEU A 23 -3.51 -4.14 -3.01
CA LEU A 23 -3.62 -3.18 -1.92
C LEU A 23 -4.98 -3.28 -1.23
N GLY A 24 -4.96 -3.58 0.06
CA GLY A 24 -6.15 -3.66 0.91
C GLY A 24 -6.76 -5.07 1.00
N ASP A 25 -6.31 -6.00 0.16
CA ASP A 25 -6.84 -7.36 0.11
C ASP A 25 -6.02 -8.34 0.97
N GLY A 26 -4.87 -7.89 1.50
CA GLY A 26 -3.98 -8.68 2.35
C GLY A 26 -4.09 -8.36 3.85
N GLN A 27 -3.06 -8.77 4.59
CA GLN A 27 -2.98 -8.70 6.05
C GLN A 27 -2.52 -7.33 6.58
N ILE A 28 -1.90 -6.48 5.74
CA ILE A 28 -1.63 -5.07 6.11
C ILE A 28 -2.94 -4.29 6.01
N GLY A 29 -3.68 -4.53 4.92
CA GLY A 29 -5.01 -4.00 4.70
C GLY A 29 -5.05 -2.48 4.49
N ALA A 30 -6.23 -1.98 4.12
CA ALA A 30 -6.45 -0.56 3.83
C ALA A 30 -6.06 0.35 5.00
N ASP A 31 -6.33 -0.10 6.22
CA ASP A 31 -6.06 0.62 7.46
C ASP A 31 -4.57 0.81 7.74
N GLY A 32 -3.74 -0.17 7.41
CA GLY A 32 -2.29 -0.04 7.47
C GLY A 32 -1.80 0.99 6.45
N PHE A 33 -2.30 0.90 5.22
CA PHE A 33 -1.89 1.81 4.14
C PHE A 33 -2.26 3.27 4.40
N ARG A 34 -3.46 3.56 4.89
CA ARG A 34 -3.85 4.92 5.30
C ARG A 34 -2.86 5.53 6.29
N ARG A 35 -2.47 4.76 7.31
CA ARG A 35 -1.54 5.21 8.35
C ARG A 35 -0.13 5.46 7.81
N ILE A 36 0.36 4.56 6.94
CA ILE A 36 1.68 4.64 6.30
C ILE A 36 1.71 5.80 5.30
N LEU A 37 0.80 5.82 4.32
CA LEU A 37 0.80 6.81 3.24
C LEU A 37 0.48 8.22 3.75
N GLY A 38 -0.33 8.36 4.80
CA GLY A 38 -0.54 9.66 5.46
C GLY A 38 0.66 10.15 6.28
N ALA A 39 1.68 9.33 6.55
CA ALA A 39 2.75 9.70 7.50
C ALA A 39 3.55 10.92 7.01
N PRO A 40 3.72 11.98 7.82
CA PRO A 40 4.45 13.18 7.41
C PRO A 40 5.88 12.91 6.94
N ALA A 41 6.55 11.93 7.55
CA ALA A 41 7.93 11.55 7.22
C ALA A 41 8.06 10.78 5.88
N LEU A 42 6.94 10.36 5.28
CA LEU A 42 6.91 9.60 4.03
C LEU A 42 6.33 10.40 2.86
N GLN A 43 5.96 11.66 3.07
CA GLN A 43 5.52 12.54 1.98
C GLN A 43 6.66 12.80 0.99
N ASP A 44 6.30 13.10 -0.26
CA ASP A 44 7.20 13.32 -1.40
C ASP A 44 8.06 12.11 -1.82
N LEU A 45 7.88 10.96 -1.16
CA LEU A 45 8.60 9.75 -1.47
C LEU A 45 7.95 9.02 -2.66
N PRO A 46 8.73 8.59 -3.67
CA PRO A 46 8.19 7.77 -4.74
C PRO A 46 7.74 6.40 -4.19
N VAL A 47 6.54 6.00 -4.61
CA VAL A 47 5.94 4.70 -4.28
C VAL A 47 6.01 3.79 -5.50
N ILE A 48 6.37 2.53 -5.28
CA ILE A 48 6.45 1.49 -6.30
C ILE A 48 5.50 0.36 -5.90
N LEU A 49 4.67 -0.09 -6.84
CA LEU A 49 3.82 -1.27 -6.65
C LEU A 49 4.48 -2.50 -7.28
N GLU A 50 4.48 -3.61 -6.55
CA GLU A 50 4.97 -4.92 -6.99
C GLU A 50 3.88 -5.98 -6.71
N VAL A 51 2.62 -5.59 -6.90
CA VAL A 51 1.42 -6.39 -6.64
C VAL A 51 1.09 -7.31 -7.84
N PRO A 52 0.36 -8.42 -7.61
CA PRO A 52 -0.05 -9.31 -8.70
C PRO A 52 -1.01 -8.67 -9.72
N GLY A 53 -1.76 -7.63 -9.32
CA GLY A 53 -2.85 -7.08 -10.11
C GLY A 53 -4.13 -7.91 -10.01
N LEU A 54 -5.26 -7.32 -10.37
CA LEU A 54 -6.56 -7.99 -10.30
C LEU A 54 -6.69 -9.15 -11.30
N GLU A 55 -6.01 -9.04 -12.44
CA GLU A 55 -5.98 -10.08 -13.48
C GLU A 55 -4.70 -10.94 -13.44
N GLY A 56 -3.81 -10.72 -12.47
CA GLY A 56 -2.56 -11.46 -12.35
C GLY A 56 -1.47 -11.03 -13.35
N ASN A 57 -1.64 -9.89 -14.03
CA ASN A 57 -0.70 -9.37 -15.04
C ASN A 57 0.27 -8.32 -14.49
N GLY A 58 0.42 -8.24 -13.16
CA GLY A 58 1.22 -7.23 -12.47
C GLY A 58 0.42 -5.98 -12.11
N PRO A 59 1.09 -4.92 -11.61
CA PRO A 59 0.44 -3.71 -11.14
C PRO A 59 -0.48 -3.06 -12.19
N ASP A 60 -1.66 -2.65 -11.75
CA ASP A 60 -2.73 -2.12 -12.61
C ASP A 60 -3.26 -0.75 -12.14
N LEU A 61 -4.13 -0.16 -12.96
CA LEU A 61 -4.74 1.14 -12.67
C LEU A 61 -5.60 1.13 -11.42
N GLU A 62 -6.23 0.01 -11.10
CA GLU A 62 -7.09 -0.11 -9.92
C GLU A 62 -6.25 -0.06 -8.64
N ASN A 63 -5.13 -0.77 -8.55
CA ASN A 63 -4.22 -0.66 -7.42
C ASN A 63 -3.59 0.74 -7.33
N MET A 64 -3.29 1.39 -8.47
CA MET A 64 -2.85 2.79 -8.46
C MET A 64 -3.94 3.73 -7.90
N ALA A 65 -5.22 3.50 -8.23
CA ALA A 65 -6.33 4.27 -7.69
C ALA A 65 -6.51 4.03 -6.19
N ARG A 66 -6.40 2.77 -5.73
CA ARG A 66 -6.42 2.42 -4.30
C ARG A 66 -5.30 3.11 -3.52
N ALA A 67 -4.07 3.13 -4.05
CA ALA A 67 -2.94 3.82 -3.42
C ALA A 67 -3.22 5.32 -3.23
N ARG A 68 -3.74 6.01 -4.26
CA ARG A 68 -4.12 7.43 -4.17
C ARG A 68 -5.21 7.66 -3.14
N ARG A 69 -6.27 6.84 -3.16
CA ARG A 69 -7.36 6.92 -2.20
C ARG A 69 -6.85 6.74 -0.77
N PHE A 70 -6.03 5.72 -0.50
CA PHE A 70 -5.47 5.49 0.83
C PHE A 70 -4.53 6.62 1.28
N HIS A 71 -3.83 7.27 0.36
CA HIS A 71 -3.03 8.47 0.67
C HIS A 71 -3.92 9.64 1.07
N GLU A 72 -4.95 9.96 0.29
CA GLU A 72 -5.93 11.02 0.61
C GLU A 72 -6.61 10.78 1.96
N GLU A 73 -7.18 9.58 2.16
CA GLU A 73 -7.80 9.16 3.43
C GLU A 73 -6.78 9.21 4.58
N GLY A 74 -5.52 8.87 4.31
CA GLY A 74 -4.43 8.93 5.29
C GLY A 74 -4.05 10.35 5.71
N LEU A 75 -4.11 11.31 4.79
CA LEU A 75 -3.90 12.74 5.07
C LEU A 75 -5.05 13.31 5.90
N GLU A 76 -6.29 12.95 5.56
CA GLU A 76 -7.49 13.36 6.31
C GLU A 76 -7.43 12.89 7.77
N LEU A 77 -7.04 11.62 8.01
CA LEU A 77 -6.87 11.06 9.36
C LEU A 77 -5.85 11.80 10.24
N ARG A 78 -5.00 12.65 9.66
CA ARG A 78 -4.00 13.45 10.39
C ARG A 78 -4.28 14.95 10.39
N GLY A 79 -5.18 15.41 9.54
CA GLY A 79 -5.70 16.77 9.52
C GLY A 79 -6.88 16.98 10.47
N ALA A 80 -7.52 15.89 10.91
CA ALA A 80 -8.47 15.86 12.03
C ALA A 80 -7.75 15.80 13.39
#